data_AF-A0A5N6WAZ7-F1
#
_entry.id   AF-A0A5N6WAZ7-F1
#
_cell.length_a   1.000
_cell.length_b   1.000
_cell.length_c   1.000
_cell.angle_alpha   90.00
_cell.angle_beta   90.00
_cell.angle_gamma   90.00
#
_symmetry.space_group_name_H-M   'P 1'
#
loop_
_entity.id
_entity.type
_entity.pdbx_description
1 polymer ?
#
loop_
_entity_poly.entity_id
_entity_poly.type
_entity_poly.pdbx_seq_one_letter_code
_entity_poly.pdbx_strand_id
1 'polypeptide(L)'
;MLASRLMPSTELMALLASYGFVTVPNPEAYDLKPNKDVVPGTNNTYMVSVYHQLHCLKIIHLALLPIISHQERLGPGTQDDHGFEHNHLEHCLDYLRQSVMCSGDVTLEPPDETPKKNQSPLQGWGVTHACRSWEQIEGWRGEWGVI
;
A
#
# COMPACT_ATOMS: atom_id res chain seq x y z
N MET A 1 17.59 14.47 6.76
CA MET A 1 16.62 13.36 6.70
C MET A 1 16.41 12.87 8.12
N LEU A 2 15.21 13.02 8.69
CA LEU A 2 14.88 12.43 9.99
C LEU A 2 14.59 10.94 9.75
N ALA A 3 15.41 10.06 10.32
CA ALA A 3 15.11 8.63 10.38
C ALA A 3 13.95 8.41 11.35
N SER A 4 12.73 8.32 10.83
CA SER A 4 11.57 7.91 11.62
C SER A 4 11.65 6.40 11.86
N ARG A 5 11.62 5.97 13.14
CA ARG A 5 11.44 4.56 13.48
C ARG A 5 10.13 4.05 12.87
N LEU A 6 10.21 2.94 12.14
CA LEU A 6 9.05 2.29 11.54
C LEU A 6 8.11 1.76 12.63
N MET A 7 6.80 2.02 12.49
CA MET A 7 5.77 1.55 13.44
C MET A 7 5.61 0.02 13.39
N PRO A 8 5.34 -0.65 14.52
CA PRO A 8 5.06 -2.08 14.59
C PRO A 8 3.83 -2.49 13.74
N SER A 9 3.85 -3.69 13.18
CA SER A 9 2.81 -4.20 12.27
C SER A 9 1.41 -4.25 12.89
N THR A 10 1.30 -4.49 14.19
CA THR A 10 0.03 -4.59 14.93
C THR A 10 -0.68 -3.24 15.10
N GLU A 11 0.07 -2.15 15.32
CA GLU A 11 -0.48 -0.80 15.44
C GLU A 11 -0.93 -0.24 14.09
N LEU A 12 -0.26 -0.62 13.00
CA LEU A 12 -0.65 -0.27 11.64
C LEU A 12 -2.01 -0.85 11.23
N MET A 13 -2.37 -2.03 11.75
CA MET A 13 -3.61 -2.73 11.37
C MET A 13 -4.88 -2.04 11.87
N ALA A 14 -4.80 -1.27 12.95
CA ALA A 14 -5.91 -0.46 13.48
C ALA A 14 -6.12 0.86 12.69
N LEU A 15 -5.09 1.36 12.01
CA LEU A 15 -5.13 2.62 11.25
C LEU A 15 -5.83 2.50 9.87
N LEU A 16 -5.84 1.30 9.28
CA LEU A 16 -6.29 1.13 7.89
C LEU A 16 -7.81 1.23 7.67
N ALA A 17 -8.62 1.25 8.72
CA ALA A 17 -10.09 1.28 8.60
C ALA A 17 -10.69 2.70 8.51
N SER A 18 -9.94 3.77 8.86
CA SER A 18 -10.51 5.13 8.89
C SER A 18 -9.53 6.30 8.70
N TYR A 19 -8.21 6.08 8.60
CA TYR A 19 -7.24 7.18 8.67
C TYR A 19 -6.60 7.60 7.34
N GLY A 20 -6.96 6.95 6.23
CA GLY A 20 -6.38 7.26 4.92
C GLY A 20 -7.07 8.38 4.16
N PHE A 21 -8.19 8.91 4.66
CA PHE A 21 -8.98 9.92 3.97
C PHE A 21 -8.71 11.33 4.47
N VAL A 22 -8.67 12.29 3.55
CA VAL A 22 -8.53 13.72 3.85
C VAL A 22 -9.60 14.51 3.12
N THR A 23 -10.11 15.56 3.78
CA THR A 23 -11.03 16.51 3.17
C THR A 23 -10.27 17.75 2.69
N VAL A 24 -10.50 18.14 1.44
CA VAL A 24 -9.91 19.33 0.82
C VAL A 24 -11.02 20.37 0.62
N PRO A 25 -11.02 21.52 1.36
CA PRO A 25 -12.13 22.47 1.29
C PRO A 25 -12.38 23.10 -0.10
N ASN A 26 -11.32 23.31 -0.90
CA ASN A 26 -11.37 23.90 -2.23
C ASN A 26 -10.52 23.05 -3.21
N PRO A 27 -11.00 21.88 -3.63
CA PRO A 27 -10.21 20.93 -4.40
C PRO A 27 -9.82 21.45 -5.79
N GLU A 28 -10.64 22.31 -6.38
CA GLU A 28 -10.40 22.89 -7.71
C GLU A 28 -9.13 23.74 -7.75
N ALA A 29 -8.70 24.32 -6.62
CA ALA A 29 -7.44 25.05 -6.53
C ALA A 29 -6.19 24.16 -6.67
N TYR A 30 -6.37 22.84 -6.63
CA TYR A 30 -5.33 21.83 -6.74
C TYR A 30 -5.58 20.85 -7.90
N ASP A 31 -6.39 21.25 -8.89
CA ASP A 31 -6.81 20.41 -10.02
C ASP A 31 -7.52 19.10 -9.62
N LEU A 32 -8.12 19.07 -8.42
CA LEU A 32 -8.91 17.95 -7.94
C LEU A 32 -10.40 18.16 -8.24
N LYS A 33 -11.09 17.09 -8.65
CA LYS A 33 -12.52 17.11 -8.94
C LYS A 33 -13.35 17.03 -7.63
N PRO A 34 -14.24 18.00 -7.35
CA PRO A 34 -15.15 17.94 -6.22
C PRO A 34 -15.92 16.62 -6.15
N ASN A 35 -16.17 16.16 -4.93
CA ASN A 35 -16.89 14.93 -4.70
C ASN A 35 -17.75 15.01 -3.45
N LYS A 36 -18.65 14.03 -3.28
CA LYS A 36 -19.50 13.90 -2.10
C LYS A 36 -19.70 12.44 -1.75
N ASP A 37 -19.95 12.19 -0.47
CA ASP A 37 -20.36 10.89 0.07
C ASP A 37 -19.41 9.72 -0.23
N VAL A 38 -18.12 10.00 -0.49
CA VAL A 38 -17.06 8.98 -0.57
C VAL A 38 -16.95 8.24 0.77
N VAL A 39 -16.93 9.02 1.85
CA VAL A 39 -17.32 8.59 3.18
C VAL A 39 -18.70 9.21 3.46
N PRO A 40 -19.68 8.44 3.96
CA PRO A 40 -21.04 8.95 4.15
C PRO A 40 -21.08 10.27 4.93
N GLY A 41 -21.72 11.31 4.35
CA GLY A 41 -21.84 12.63 4.97
C GLY A 41 -20.63 13.55 4.82
N THR A 42 -19.63 13.16 4.00
CA THR A 42 -18.45 13.99 3.73
C THR A 42 -18.49 14.61 2.34
N ASN A 43 -17.79 15.74 2.15
CA ASN A 43 -17.61 16.40 0.86
C ASN A 43 -16.12 16.58 0.60
N ASN A 44 -15.73 16.55 -0.67
CA ASN A 44 -14.35 16.77 -1.14
C ASN A 44 -13.35 15.89 -0.38
N THR A 45 -13.66 14.61 -0.27
CA THR A 45 -12.89 13.62 0.45
C THR A 45 -12.08 12.76 -0.52
N TYR A 46 -10.80 12.56 -0.23
CA TYR A 46 -9.85 11.85 -1.08
C TYR A 46 -9.06 10.85 -0.24
N MET A 47 -8.67 9.73 -0.84
CA MET A 47 -7.76 8.78 -0.19
C MET A 47 -6.31 9.18 -0.46
N VAL A 48 -5.46 9.13 0.55
CA VAL A 48 -4.02 9.33 0.39
C VAL A 48 -3.39 8.02 -0.10
N SER A 49 -2.64 8.07 -1.20
CA SER A 49 -2.13 6.88 -1.91
C SER A 49 -1.37 5.89 -1.04
N VAL A 50 -0.52 6.33 -0.11
CA VAL A 50 0.22 5.43 0.79
C VAL A 50 -0.71 4.53 1.61
N TYR A 51 -1.87 5.03 2.02
CA TYR A 51 -2.85 4.23 2.76
C TYR A 51 -3.58 3.24 1.84
N HIS A 52 -3.86 3.63 0.60
CA HIS A 52 -4.42 2.71 -0.39
C HIS A 52 -3.43 1.60 -0.74
N GLN A 53 -2.15 1.93 -0.94
CA GLN A 53 -1.07 0.96 -1.18
C GLN A 53 -0.93 -0.04 -0.03
N LEU A 54 -0.96 0.43 1.22
CA LEU A 54 -0.93 -0.44 2.40
C LEU A 54 -2.18 -1.31 2.52
N HIS A 55 -3.36 -0.77 2.18
CA HIS A 55 -4.61 -1.54 2.13
C HIS A 55 -4.53 -2.67 1.09
N CYS A 56 -4.05 -2.39 -0.12
CA CYS A 56 -3.84 -3.40 -1.15
C CYS A 56 -2.85 -4.48 -0.69
N LEU A 57 -1.72 -4.08 -0.09
CA LEU A 57 -0.75 -5.02 0.44
C LEU A 57 -1.34 -5.92 1.53
N LYS A 58 -2.22 -5.39 2.38
CA LYS A 58 -2.98 -6.18 3.36
C LYS A 58 -3.91 -7.19 2.69
N ILE A 59 -4.63 -6.80 1.63
CA ILE A 59 -5.50 -7.74 0.89
C ILE A 59 -4.65 -8.88 0.31
N ILE A 60 -3.49 -8.58 -0.28
CA ILE A 60 -2.57 -9.59 -0.79
C ILE A 60 -2.11 -10.52 0.34
N HIS A 61 -1.71 -9.96 1.49
CA HIS A 61 -1.31 -10.76 2.64
C HIS A 61 -2.45 -11.69 3.09
N LEU A 62 -3.68 -11.19 3.25
CA LEU A 62 -4.84 -11.99 3.63
C LEU A 62 -5.13 -13.12 2.62
N ALA A 63 -4.93 -12.88 1.33
CA ALA A 63 -5.10 -13.91 0.29
C ALA A 63 -4.01 -14.99 0.35
N LEU A 64 -2.81 -14.65 0.81
CA LEU A 64 -1.67 -15.56 0.94
C LEU A 64 -1.60 -16.27 2.30
N LEU A 65 -2.38 -15.82 3.30
CA LEU A 65 -2.39 -16.40 4.65
C LEU A 65 -2.55 -17.94 4.67
N PRO A 66 -3.41 -18.58 3.86
CA PRO A 66 -3.50 -20.03 3.84
C PRO A 66 -2.16 -20.68 3.50
N ILE A 67 -1.47 -20.18 2.47
CA ILE A 67 -0.15 -20.67 2.04
C ILE A 67 0.85 -20.45 3.18
N ILE A 68 0.96 -19.22 3.70
CA ILE A 68 1.88 -18.86 4.79
C ILE A 68 1.67 -19.75 6.04
N SER A 69 0.41 -20.07 6.39
CA SER A 69 0.07 -20.84 7.59
C SER A 69 0.13 -22.37 7.42
N HIS A 70 0.32 -22.90 6.19
CA HIS A 70 0.34 -24.35 5.96
C HIS A 70 1.53 -25.07 6.62
N GLN A 71 2.58 -24.35 7.05
CA GLN A 71 3.72 -24.90 7.76
C GLN A 71 3.41 -25.35 9.20
N GLU A 72 2.39 -24.80 9.87
CA GLU A 72 2.02 -25.25 11.23
C GLU A 72 1.38 -26.64 11.26
N ARG A 73 0.91 -27.15 10.10
CA ARG A 73 0.18 -28.43 10.00
C ARG A 73 1.03 -29.61 9.56
N LEU A 74 2.26 -29.39 9.09
CA LEU A 74 3.18 -30.45 8.72
C LEU A 74 4.03 -30.79 9.95
N GLY A 75 3.83 -31.99 10.50
CA GLY A 75 4.51 -32.45 11.71
C GLY A 75 6.04 -32.48 11.58
N PRO A 76 6.78 -32.58 12.70
CA PRO A 76 8.24 -32.60 12.68
C PRO A 76 8.74 -33.84 11.92
N GLY A 77 9.24 -33.65 10.69
CA GLY A 77 9.84 -34.73 9.90
C GLY A 77 9.68 -34.65 8.38
N THR A 78 8.80 -33.82 7.85
CA THR A 78 8.75 -33.55 6.39
C THR A 78 9.63 -32.33 6.10
N GLN A 79 10.92 -32.56 5.85
CA GLN A 79 11.76 -31.56 5.19
C GLN A 79 11.33 -31.49 3.73
N ASP A 80 10.23 -30.79 3.49
CA ASP A 80 9.95 -30.28 2.17
C ASP A 80 10.76 -28.98 2.04
N ASP A 81 11.43 -28.80 0.90
CA ASP A 81 12.27 -27.64 0.54
C ASP A 81 11.51 -26.29 0.62
N HIS A 82 10.20 -26.35 0.84
CA HIS A 82 9.27 -25.23 0.99
C HIS A 82 9.41 -24.46 2.31
N GLY A 83 10.17 -24.94 3.30
CA GLY A 83 10.39 -24.21 4.55
C GLY A 83 11.08 -22.85 4.37
N PHE A 84 11.90 -22.71 3.32
CA PHE A 84 12.51 -21.45 2.92
C PHE A 84 11.48 -20.50 2.30
N GLU A 85 10.55 -21.01 1.49
CA GLU A 85 9.60 -20.22 0.70
C GLU A 85 8.54 -19.51 1.57
N HIS A 86 8.10 -20.11 2.69
CA HIS A 86 7.04 -19.54 3.54
C HIS A 86 7.50 -18.39 4.42
N ASN A 87 8.65 -18.55 5.11
CA ASN A 87 9.29 -17.45 5.85
C ASN A 87 9.72 -16.31 4.91
N HIS A 88 10.11 -16.66 3.68
CA HIS A 88 10.43 -15.67 2.65
C HIS A 88 9.22 -14.81 2.28
N LEU A 89 8.02 -15.40 2.10
CA LEU A 89 6.80 -14.65 1.79
C LEU A 89 6.41 -13.64 2.88
N GLU A 90 6.44 -14.03 4.15
CA GLU A 90 6.12 -13.12 5.26
C GLU A 90 7.13 -11.96 5.33
N HIS A 91 8.42 -12.25 5.25
CA HIS A 91 9.47 -11.24 5.23
C HIS A 91 9.36 -10.32 3.99
N CYS A 92 9.08 -10.86 2.80
CA CYS A 92 8.91 -10.08 1.57
C CYS A 92 7.73 -9.11 1.69
N LEU A 93 6.60 -9.55 2.24
CA LEU A 93 5.44 -8.68 2.44
C LEU A 93 5.75 -7.56 3.45
N ASP A 94 6.49 -7.85 4.52
CA ASP A 94 6.92 -6.81 5.46
C ASP A 94 7.95 -5.87 4.82
N TYR A 95 8.90 -6.37 4.04
CA TYR A 95 9.86 -5.55 3.29
C TYR A 95 9.17 -4.57 2.33
N LEU A 96 8.16 -5.05 1.58
CA LEU A 96 7.34 -4.21 0.71
C LEU A 96 6.56 -3.16 1.50
N ARG A 97 5.98 -3.55 2.65
CA ARG A 97 5.27 -2.63 3.56
C ARG A 97 6.20 -1.50 4.02
N GLN A 98 7.42 -1.85 4.44
CA GLN A 98 8.41 -0.87 4.85
C GLN A 98 8.81 0.06 3.69
N SER A 99 8.98 -0.49 2.47
CA SER A 99 9.28 0.30 1.27
C SER A 99 8.18 1.31 0.91
N VAL A 100 6.91 0.89 1.00
CA VAL A 100 5.73 1.75 0.82
C VAL A 100 5.73 2.88 1.85
N MET A 101 5.93 2.56 3.13
CA MET A 101 5.99 3.56 4.20
C MET A 101 7.18 4.53 4.05
N CYS A 102 8.33 4.02 3.59
CA CYS A 102 9.54 4.82 3.36
C CYS A 102 9.36 5.78 2.17
N SER A 103 8.68 5.33 1.11
CA SER A 103 8.41 6.16 -0.07
C SER A 103 7.32 7.19 0.21
N GLY A 104 6.30 6.82 1.00
CA GLY A 104 5.34 7.78 1.57
C GLY A 104 4.57 8.57 0.53
N ASP A 105 3.94 7.90 -0.44
CA ASP A 105 3.19 8.56 -1.50
C ASP A 105 1.95 9.30 -0.96
N VAL A 106 2.01 10.63 -0.94
CA VAL A 106 0.94 11.51 -0.41
C VAL A 106 -0.02 12.00 -1.50
N THR A 107 0.03 11.42 -2.69
CA THR A 107 -0.89 11.75 -3.78
C THR A 107 -2.34 11.54 -3.34
N LEU A 108 -3.24 12.46 -3.74
CA LEU A 108 -4.66 12.40 -3.40
C LEU A 108 -5.44 11.71 -4.52
N GLU A 109 -6.04 10.58 -4.18
CA GLU A 109 -6.81 9.78 -5.11
C GLU A 109 -8.29 10.17 -5.07
N PRO A 110 -8.88 10.57 -6.22
CA PRO A 110 -10.29 10.85 -6.30
C PRO A 110 -11.12 9.56 -6.21
N PRO A 111 -12.41 9.68 -5.85
CA PRO A 111 -13.33 8.57 -6.00
C PRO A 111 -13.51 8.18 -7.46
N ASP A 112 -13.96 6.95 -7.67
CA ASP A 112 -14.40 6.44 -8.95
C ASP A 112 -15.51 7.30 -9.54
N GLU A 113 -15.39 7.67 -10.81
CA GLU A 113 -16.40 8.42 -11.55
C GLU A 113 -17.65 7.57 -11.85
N THR A 114 -17.50 6.25 -11.90
CA THR A 114 -18.56 5.28 -12.23
C THR A 114 -18.66 4.15 -11.19
N PRO A 115 -18.99 4.47 -9.93
CA PRO A 115 -19.02 3.47 -8.87
C PRO A 115 -20.07 2.40 -9.18
N LYS A 116 -19.61 1.17 -9.43
CA LYS A 116 -20.51 0.02 -9.57
C LYS A 116 -20.95 -0.45 -8.20
N LYS A 117 -22.19 -0.93 -8.11
CA LYS A 117 -22.73 -1.55 -6.89
C LYS A 117 -21.80 -2.70 -6.47
N ASN A 118 -21.34 -2.68 -5.22
CA ASN A 118 -20.39 -3.64 -4.64
C ASN A 118 -18.93 -3.54 -5.13
N GLN A 119 -18.50 -2.40 -5.70
CA GLN A 119 -17.09 -2.13 -5.98
C GLN A 119 -16.54 -1.07 -5.02
N SER A 120 -15.22 -1.09 -4.83
CA SER A 120 -14.53 -0.04 -4.08
C SER A 120 -14.86 1.32 -4.70
N PRO A 121 -15.21 2.35 -3.90
CA PRO A 121 -15.43 3.70 -4.42
C PRO A 121 -14.11 4.37 -4.86
N LEU A 122 -12.98 3.68 -4.73
CA LEU A 122 -11.64 4.16 -5.07
C LEU A 122 -11.00 3.19 -6.05
N GLN A 123 -10.44 3.73 -7.13
CA GLN A 123 -9.71 2.95 -8.13
C GLN A 123 -8.18 3.12 -8.02
N GLY A 124 -7.70 4.30 -7.60
CA GLY A 124 -6.27 4.65 -7.61
C GLY A 124 -5.64 4.77 -9.00
N TRP A 125 -6.39 4.52 -10.08
CA TRP A 125 -5.93 4.64 -11.46
C TRP A 125 -6.15 6.04 -12.03
N GLY A 126 -5.29 6.44 -12.97
CA GLY A 126 -5.39 7.74 -13.65
C GLY A 126 -4.93 8.93 -12.80
N VAL A 127 -4.30 8.67 -11.66
CA VAL A 127 -3.73 9.69 -10.77
C VAL A 127 -2.24 9.84 -11.06
N THR A 128 -1.75 11.08 -11.04
CA THR A 128 -0.33 11.36 -11.26
C THR A 128 0.42 11.29 -9.93
N HIS A 129 1.39 10.37 -9.84
CA HIS A 129 2.24 10.20 -8.67
C HIS A 129 3.59 10.91 -8.86
N ALA A 130 4.17 11.38 -7.75
CA ALA A 130 5.53 11.89 -7.74
C ALA A 130 6.54 10.76 -7.50
N CYS A 131 7.21 10.31 -8.56
CA CYS A 131 8.17 9.20 -8.49
C CYS A 131 9.63 9.69 -8.42
N ARG A 132 10.51 8.84 -7.88
CA ARG A 132 11.96 9.00 -8.09
C ARG A 132 12.29 8.73 -9.56
N SER A 133 13.29 9.43 -10.10
CA SER A 133 13.74 9.23 -11.48
C SER A 133 14.31 7.82 -11.64
N TRP A 134 13.64 7.00 -12.46
CA TRP A 134 14.10 5.66 -12.77
C TRP A 134 15.44 5.66 -13.52
N GLU A 135 15.63 6.62 -14.42
CA GLU A 135 16.88 6.79 -15.15
C GLU A 135 18.06 7.06 -14.21
N GLN A 136 17.89 7.92 -13.20
CA GLN A 136 18.95 8.18 -12.22
C GLN A 136 19.23 6.95 -11.34
N ILE A 137 18.19 6.19 -10.98
CA ILE A 137 18.35 4.93 -10.24
C ILE A 137 19.16 3.94 -11.06
N GLU A 138 18.82 3.75 -12.34
CA GLU A 138 19.53 2.84 -13.23
C GLU A 138 20.95 3.31 -13.55
N GLY A 139 21.17 4.61 -13.71
CA GLY A 139 22.50 5.19 -13.89
C GLY A 139 23.39 4.93 -12.67
N TRP A 140 22.88 5.20 -11.46
CA TRP A 140 23.56 4.89 -10.21
C TRP A 140 23.82 3.39 -10.06
N ARG A 141 22.83 2.54 -10.35
CA ARG A 141 22.96 1.07 -10.31
C ARG A 141 24.04 0.58 -11.29
N GLY A 142 24.11 1.16 -12.48
CA GLY A 142 25.11 0.80 -13.49
C GLY A 142 26.53 1.22 -13.11
N GLU A 143 26.70 2.36 -12.44
CA GLU A 143 28.01 2.83 -11.97
C GLU A 143 28.55 2.00 -10.80
N TRP A 144 27.68 1.61 -9.86
CA TRP A 144 28.07 0.93 -8.61
C TRP A 144 27.67 -0.54 -8.54
N GLY A 145 27.09 -1.07 -9.61
CA GLY A 145 26.63 -2.46 -9.70
C GLY A 145 27.78 -3.44 -9.62
N VAL A 146 27.57 -4.53 -8.87
CA VAL A 146 28.57 -5.61 -8.68
C VAL A 146 28.33 -6.81 -9.60
N ILE A 147 27.30 -6.75 -10.46
CA ILE A 147 26.93 -7.78 -11.45
C ILE A 147 26.46 -7.08 -12.73
#